data_AF-A0A7G8EGG5-F1
#
_entry.id   AF-A0A7G8EGG5-F1
#
_cell.length_a   1.000
_cell.length_b   1.000
_cell.length_c   1.000
_cell.angle_alpha   90.00
_cell.angle_beta   90.00
_cell.angle_gamma   90.00
#
_symmetry.space_group_name_H-M   'P 1'
#
loop_
_entity.id
_entity.type
_entity.pdbx_description
1 polymer ?
#
loop_
_entity_poly.entity_id
_entity_poly.type
_entity_poly.pdbx_seq_one_letter_code
_entity_poly.pdbx_strand_id
1 'polypeptide(L)'
;MAVLNPIPAAPVAAPALAAASSAVPQAAGPSCSLQRSGSLWQLGIEAQELTTAIGLLAEQLETDAPEQRASALAELEAALLAEENNTQALTAKADASCWVIEHLRAQAAYRQ
;
A
#
# COMPACT_ATOMS: atom_id res chain seq x y z
N MET A 1 -26.90 33.89 10.42
CA MET A 1 -26.95 32.79 11.41
C MET A 1 -28.27 32.06 11.22
N ALA A 2 -28.25 30.90 10.56
CA ALA A 2 -29.44 30.09 10.34
C ALA A 2 -29.55 29.07 11.48
N VAL A 3 -30.67 29.11 12.21
CA VAL A 3 -30.96 28.24 13.35
C VAL A 3 -31.56 26.94 12.83
N LEU A 4 -30.95 25.81 13.18
CA LEU A 4 -31.45 24.46 12.85
C LEU A 4 -32.59 24.11 13.80
N ASN A 5 -33.79 23.89 13.26
CA ASN A 5 -34.87 23.24 14.01
C ASN A 5 -34.77 21.71 13.87
N PRO A 6 -34.89 20.93 14.96
CA PRO A 6 -34.90 19.47 14.88
C PRO A 6 -36.28 18.94 14.45
N ILE A 7 -36.26 17.85 13.67
CA ILE A 7 -37.46 17.10 13.25
C ILE A 7 -37.73 16.00 14.30
N PRO A 8 -38.97 15.84 14.80
CA PRO A 8 -39.29 14.83 15.81
C PRO A 8 -39.27 13.40 15.25
N ALA A 9 -38.71 12.48 16.03
CA ALA A 9 -38.67 11.05 15.72
C ALA A 9 -40.04 10.39 15.95
N ALA A 10 -40.52 9.66 14.95
CA ALA A 10 -41.65 8.74 15.09
C ALA A 10 -41.14 7.28 15.11
N PRO A 11 -41.58 6.43 16.05
CA PRO A 11 -41.23 5.02 16.06
C PRO A 11 -42.24 4.26 15.21
N VAL A 12 -41.82 3.67 14.10
CA VAL A 12 -42.66 2.75 13.34
C VAL A 12 -41.98 1.39 13.26
N ALA A 13 -42.62 0.47 14.00
CA ALA A 13 -42.64 -0.98 13.92
C ALA A 13 -41.78 -1.66 12.84
N ALA A 14 -40.93 -2.57 13.30
CA ALA A 14 -40.28 -3.59 12.49
C ALA A 14 -41.31 -4.54 11.84
N PRO A 15 -41.11 -4.93 10.58
CA PRO A 15 -41.51 -6.24 10.11
C PRO A 15 -40.28 -7.15 10.08
N ALA A 16 -40.33 -8.22 10.86
CA ALA A 16 -39.47 -9.38 10.66
C ALA A 16 -39.87 -10.04 9.34
N LEU A 17 -39.03 -9.87 8.31
CA LEU A 17 -39.06 -10.67 7.09
C LEU A 17 -37.65 -11.21 6.85
N ALA A 18 -37.49 -12.48 7.19
CA ALA A 18 -36.44 -13.32 6.68
C ALA A 18 -36.59 -13.39 5.16
N ALA A 19 -35.60 -12.89 4.41
CA ALA A 19 -35.40 -13.23 3.02
C ALA A 19 -33.96 -12.91 2.59
N ALA A 20 -33.28 -13.97 2.18
CA ALA A 20 -32.09 -13.99 1.33
C ALA A 20 -30.87 -13.21 1.80
N SER A 21 -29.91 -13.94 2.37
CA SER A 21 -28.49 -13.64 2.14
C SER A 21 -28.22 -13.64 0.64
N SER A 22 -28.45 -12.51 0.00
CA SER A 22 -27.82 -12.18 -1.27
C SER A 22 -26.34 -11.97 -0.93
N ALA A 23 -25.56 -13.03 -1.09
CA ALA A 23 -24.11 -12.94 -1.17
C ALA A 23 -23.80 -12.01 -2.34
N VAL A 24 -23.66 -10.71 -2.05
CA VAL A 24 -22.87 -9.82 -2.89
C VAL A 24 -21.52 -10.50 -2.99
N PRO A 25 -20.97 -10.76 -4.20
CA PRO A 25 -19.58 -11.17 -4.27
C PRO A 25 -18.82 -10.02 -3.60
N GLN A 26 -18.30 -10.27 -2.40
CA GLN A 26 -17.21 -9.46 -1.88
C GLN A 26 -16.13 -9.65 -2.93
N ALA A 27 -16.06 -8.71 -3.88
CA ALA A 27 -14.83 -8.44 -4.56
C ALA A 27 -13.86 -8.24 -3.41
N ALA A 28 -13.02 -9.25 -3.18
CA ALA A 28 -11.92 -9.16 -2.27
C ALA A 28 -11.03 -8.08 -2.86
N GLY A 29 -11.38 -6.82 -2.57
CA GLY A 29 -10.48 -5.71 -2.79
C GLY A 29 -9.20 -6.05 -2.05
N PRO A 30 -8.04 -5.62 -2.57
CA PRO A 30 -6.78 -5.85 -1.88
C PRO A 30 -6.98 -5.47 -0.42
N SER A 31 -6.57 -6.36 0.51
CA SER A 31 -6.70 -6.10 1.94
C SER A 31 -5.96 -4.81 2.23
N CYS A 32 -6.71 -3.71 2.25
CA CYS A 32 -6.24 -2.40 2.68
C CYS A 32 -6.13 -2.44 4.20
N SER A 33 -5.36 -3.39 4.75
CA SER A 33 -4.56 -3.03 5.90
C SER A 33 -3.73 -1.86 5.40
N LEU A 34 -4.10 -0.65 5.82
CA LEU A 34 -3.27 0.54 5.77
C LEU A 34 -2.04 0.29 6.66
N GLN A 35 -1.28 -0.78 6.39
CA GLN A 35 0.14 -0.72 6.59
C GLN A 35 0.55 0.55 5.88
N ARG A 36 1.20 1.42 6.64
CA ARG A 36 1.70 2.72 6.21
C ARG A 36 2.85 2.51 5.24
N SER A 37 2.65 1.72 4.19
CA SER A 37 3.52 1.67 3.03
C SER A 37 3.47 3.06 2.41
N GLY A 38 4.64 3.65 2.19
CA GLY A 38 4.80 5.00 1.65
C GLY A 38 3.96 5.23 0.39
N SER A 39 3.80 6.50 0.00
CA SER A 39 3.35 6.83 -1.35
C SER A 39 4.28 6.20 -2.39
N LEU A 40 3.77 5.96 -3.61
CA LEU A 40 4.61 5.48 -4.72
C LEU A 40 5.86 6.35 -4.93
N TRP A 41 5.74 7.66 -4.70
CA TRP A 41 6.87 8.58 -4.78
C TRP A 41 7.91 8.31 -3.69
N GLN A 42 7.48 8.15 -2.42
CA GLN A 42 8.39 7.82 -1.31
C GLN A 42 9.11 6.49 -1.53
N LEU A 43 8.37 5.46 -1.94
CA LEU A 43 8.96 4.15 -2.24
C LEU A 43 10.01 4.24 -3.37
N GLY A 44 9.77 5.07 -4.38
CA GLY A 44 10.74 5.32 -5.45
C GLY A 44 12.00 6.05 -4.99
N ILE A 45 11.89 6.99 -4.03
CA ILE A 45 13.07 7.62 -3.41
C ILE A 45 13.87 6.59 -2.63
N GLU A 46 13.21 5.78 -1.80
CA GLU A 46 13.86 4.70 -1.06
C GLU A 46 14.57 3.71 -2.00
N ALA A 47 13.96 3.33 -3.13
CA ALA A 47 14.59 2.46 -4.12
C ALA A 47 15.88 3.06 -4.71
N GLN A 48 15.87 4.37 -5.01
CA GLN A 48 17.04 5.10 -5.52
C GLN A 48 18.15 5.13 -4.46
N GLU A 49 17.82 5.44 -3.21
CA GLU A 49 18.76 5.46 -2.09
C GLU A 49 19.40 4.08 -1.85
N LEU A 50 18.59 3.02 -1.85
CA LEU A 50 19.07 1.64 -1.73
C LEU A 50 19.99 1.26 -2.88
N THR A 51 19.64 1.63 -4.12
CA THR A 51 20.48 1.38 -5.30
C THR A 51 21.85 2.06 -5.16
N THR A 52 21.88 3.31 -4.69
CA THR A 52 23.12 4.04 -4.43
C THR A 52 23.94 3.38 -3.32
N ALA A 53 23.30 2.99 -2.21
CA ALA A 53 23.99 2.32 -1.11
C ALA A 53 24.60 0.98 -1.53
N ILE A 54 23.86 0.16 -2.29
CA ILE A 54 24.32 -1.12 -2.85
C ILE A 54 25.58 -0.90 -3.72
N GLY A 55 25.58 0.10 -4.59
CA GLY A 55 26.74 0.43 -5.42
C GLY A 55 27.98 0.77 -4.59
N LEU A 56 27.83 1.65 -3.59
CA LEU A 56 28.94 2.04 -2.70
C LEU A 56 29.45 0.88 -1.84
N LEU A 57 28.57 -0.02 -1.39
CA LEU A 57 28.95 -1.21 -0.64
C LEU A 57 29.66 -2.23 -1.51
N ALA A 58 29.24 -2.39 -2.77
CA ALA A 58 29.93 -3.24 -3.74
C ALA A 58 31.38 -2.76 -3.99
N GLU A 59 31.60 -1.45 -4.13
CA GLU A 59 32.96 -0.88 -4.23
C GLU A 59 33.80 -1.19 -2.98
N GLN A 60 33.19 -1.14 -1.79
CA GLN A 60 33.85 -1.49 -0.52
C GLN A 60 34.16 -2.99 -0.37
N LEU A 61 33.68 -3.87 -1.26
CA LEU A 61 34.14 -5.26 -1.27
C LEU A 61 35.52 -5.41 -1.91
N GLU A 62 35.98 -4.41 -2.65
CA GLU A 62 37.26 -4.46 -3.37
C GLU A 62 38.46 -4.03 -2.50
N THR A 63 38.25 -3.55 -1.28
CA THR A 63 39.34 -3.15 -0.36
C THR A 63 40.17 -4.35 0.13
N ASP A 64 41.46 -4.12 0.34
CA ASP A 64 42.40 -5.12 0.90
C ASP A 64 42.27 -5.30 2.43
N ALA A 65 41.40 -4.53 3.10
CA ALA A 65 41.16 -4.63 4.52
C ALA A 65 40.06 -5.69 4.82
N PRO A 66 40.41 -6.87 5.38
CA PRO A 66 39.46 -7.98 5.52
C PRO A 66 38.28 -7.66 6.44
N GLU A 67 38.52 -6.89 7.51
CA GLU A 67 37.46 -6.47 8.45
C GLU A 67 36.46 -5.50 7.79
N GLN A 68 36.96 -4.58 6.95
CA GLN A 68 36.10 -3.64 6.22
C GLN A 68 35.25 -4.37 5.18
N ARG A 69 35.85 -5.31 4.44
CA ARG A 69 35.09 -6.16 3.51
C ARG A 69 34.02 -6.98 4.22
N ALA A 70 34.32 -7.55 5.38
CA ALA A 70 33.34 -8.35 6.14
C ALA A 70 32.15 -7.48 6.59
N SER A 71 32.40 -6.26 7.06
CA SER A 71 31.33 -5.30 7.38
C SER A 71 30.52 -4.92 6.14
N ALA A 72 31.18 -4.54 5.06
CA ALA A 72 30.53 -4.14 3.81
C ALA A 72 29.68 -5.27 3.22
N LEU A 73 30.11 -6.53 3.35
CA LEU A 73 29.33 -7.69 2.90
C LEU A 73 28.05 -7.86 3.73
N ALA A 74 28.14 -7.78 5.05
CA ALA A 74 26.97 -7.88 5.92
C ALA A 74 25.97 -6.73 5.67
N GLU A 75 26.47 -5.52 5.46
CA GLU A 75 25.64 -4.36 5.10
C GLU A 75 25.02 -4.50 3.70
N LEU A 76 25.76 -5.05 2.74
CA LEU A 76 25.28 -5.30 1.38
C LEU A 76 24.13 -6.32 1.38
N GLU A 77 24.27 -7.42 2.12
CA GLU A 77 23.20 -8.41 2.27
C GLU A 77 21.93 -7.79 2.89
N ALA A 78 22.10 -6.94 3.90
CA ALA A 78 20.98 -6.21 4.50
C ALA A 78 20.33 -5.22 3.51
N ALA A 79 21.14 -4.49 2.73
CA ALA A 79 20.65 -3.56 1.72
C ALA A 79 19.91 -4.26 0.58
N LEU A 80 20.38 -5.44 0.14
CA LEU A 80 19.70 -6.26 -0.87
C LEU A 80 18.34 -6.78 -0.38
N LEU A 81 18.25 -7.24 0.87
CA LEU A 81 16.97 -7.61 1.47
C LEU A 81 16.01 -6.42 1.58
N ALA A 82 16.54 -5.23 1.89
CA ALA A 82 15.74 -4.01 1.93
C ALA A 82 15.24 -3.61 0.53
N GLU A 83 16.07 -3.77 -0.52
CA GLU A 83 15.68 -3.53 -1.91
C GLU A 83 14.57 -4.48 -2.35
N GLU A 84 14.68 -5.77 -2.05
CA GLU A 84 13.63 -6.74 -2.39
C GLU A 84 12.30 -6.38 -1.71
N ASN A 85 12.33 -6.03 -0.43
CA ASN A 85 11.14 -5.59 0.30
C ASN A 85 10.55 -4.29 -0.28
N ASN A 86 11.38 -3.33 -0.69
CA ASN A 86 10.92 -2.10 -1.31
C ASN A 86 10.27 -2.38 -2.67
N THR A 87 10.86 -3.26 -3.48
CA THR A 87 10.30 -3.69 -4.77
C THR A 87 8.95 -4.37 -4.60
N GLN A 88 8.79 -5.26 -3.61
CA GLN A 88 7.49 -5.85 -3.27
C GLN A 88 6.47 -4.78 -2.84
N ALA A 89 6.88 -3.80 -2.04
CA ALA A 89 6.01 -2.70 -1.62
C ALA A 89 5.59 -1.81 -2.79
N LEU A 90 6.49 -1.55 -3.74
CA LEU A 90 6.20 -0.81 -4.97
C LEU A 90 5.14 -1.52 -5.81
N THR A 91 5.32 -2.81 -6.08
CA THR A 91 4.34 -3.61 -6.85
C THR A 91 2.98 -3.61 -6.16
N ALA A 92 2.93 -3.92 -4.86
CA ALA A 92 1.69 -3.95 -4.11
C ALA A 92 0.95 -2.60 -4.13
N LYS A 93 1.68 -1.49 -4.02
CA LYS A 93 1.11 -0.14 -4.04
C LYS A 93 0.63 0.25 -5.45
N ALA A 94 1.37 -0.12 -6.48
CA ALA A 94 0.99 0.12 -7.87
C ALA A 94 -0.29 -0.63 -8.23
N ASP A 95 -0.37 -1.91 -7.88
CA ASP A 95 -1.55 -2.75 -8.11
C ASP A 95 -2.79 -2.21 -7.39
N ALA A 96 -2.64 -1.83 -6.12
CA ALA A 96 -3.72 -1.21 -5.36
C ALA A 96 -4.20 0.10 -6.02
N SER A 97 -3.28 0.90 -6.55
CA SER A 97 -3.61 2.16 -7.23
C SER A 97 -4.34 1.92 -8.54
N CYS A 98 -3.90 0.93 -9.35
CA CYS A 98 -4.59 0.51 -10.57
C CYS A 98 -6.02 0.06 -10.28
N TRP A 99 -6.21 -0.78 -9.25
CA TRP A 99 -7.52 -1.23 -8.84
C TRP A 99 -8.47 -0.08 -8.47
N VAL A 100 -7.98 0.89 -7.68
CA VAL A 100 -8.78 2.06 -7.30
C VAL A 100 -9.21 2.87 -8.53
N ILE A 101 -8.30 3.07 -9.49
CA ILE A 101 -8.60 3.81 -10.72
C ILE A 101 -9.68 3.10 -11.54
N GLU A 102 -9.53 1.80 -11.76
CA GLU A 102 -10.52 1.00 -12.50
C GLU A 102 -11.88 1.01 -11.80
N HIS A 103 -11.89 0.87 -10.48
CA HIS A 103 -13.10 0.93 -9.69
C HIS A 103 -13.81 2.29 -9.82
N LEU A 104 -13.08 3.40 -9.72
CA LEU A 104 -13.63 4.74 -9.87
C LEU A 104 -14.16 5.00 -11.28
N ARG A 105 -13.48 4.50 -12.31
CA ARG A 105 -13.96 4.56 -13.71
C ARG A 105 -15.28 3.82 -13.89
N ALA A 106 -15.39 2.61 -13.33
CA ALA A 106 -16.63 1.83 -13.37
C ALA A 106 -17.79 2.54 -12.63
N GLN A 107 -17.53 3.12 -11.45
CA GLN A 107 -18.52 3.91 -10.72
C GLN A 107 -18.99 5.13 -11.51
N ALA A 108 -18.06 5.83 -12.18
CA ALA A 108 -18.40 7.00 -12.99
C ALA A 108 -19.26 6.60 -14.18
N ALA A 109 -18.93 5.51 -14.87
CA ALA A 109 -19.70 5.00 -16.00
C ALA A 109 -21.12 4.56 -15.60
N TYR A 110 -21.30 3.97 -14.41
CA TYR A 110 -22.61 3.57 -13.91
C TYR A 110 -23.55 4.77 -13.62
N ARG A 111 -22.98 5.96 -13.35
CA ARG A 111 -23.73 7.17 -13.01
C ARG A 111 -24.03 8.06 -14.24
N GLN A 112 -23.60 7.66 -15.43
CA GLN A 112 -23.87 8.34 -16.71
C GLN A 112 -25.09 7.71 -17.38
#